data_AF-A0A2V6IAV9-F1
#
_entry.id   AF-A0A2V6IAV9-F1
#
_cell.length_a   1.000
_cell.length_b   1.000
_cell.length_c   1.000
_cell.angle_alpha   90.00
_cell.angle_beta   90.00
_cell.angle_gamma   90.00
#
_symmetry.space_group_name_H-M   'P 1'
#
loop_
_entity.id
_entity.type
_entity.pdbx_description
1 polymer ?
#
loop_
_entity_poly.entity_id
_entity_poly.type
_entity_poly.pdbx_seq_one_letter_code
_entity_poly.pdbx_strand_id
1 'polypeptide(L)'
;MDLKMLYPCAAWFALVCTISPTIDTLAIDVKEGTKTTGQLPATEKIHAVQLNQSAFDYAKELVKQGYVVADGRGAWSQHQPSAEEENEFIRLHGFGEYAKWHLGIDDAHAENTKQRYKFPYGDFKNVHRCALLAAQSRAGQYQHYDIKRAAIELREMIATENAGHQKP
;
A
#
# COMPACT_ATOMS: atom_id res chain seq x y z
N MET A 1 -44.47 -0.79 5.41
CA MET A 1 -43.10 -0.29 5.52
C MET A 1 -42.30 -1.46 6.09
N ASP A 2 -41.58 -2.32 5.38
CA ASP A 2 -40.98 -2.38 4.04
C ASP A 2 -40.76 -3.89 3.78
N LEU A 3 -41.20 -4.48 2.66
CA LEU A 3 -40.58 -4.52 1.33
C LEU A 3 -39.26 -5.34 1.24
N LYS A 4 -39.32 -6.34 0.33
CA LYS A 4 -38.26 -7.17 -0.30
C LYS A 4 -37.95 -8.52 0.36
N MET A 5 -38.63 -9.57 -0.09
CA MET A 5 -38.31 -10.36 -1.31
C MET A 5 -37.03 -11.18 -1.14
N LEU A 6 -37.20 -12.32 -0.47
CA LEU A 6 -36.33 -13.47 -0.60
C LEU A 6 -36.86 -14.30 -1.76
N TYR A 7 -36.28 -14.14 -2.96
CA TYR A 7 -36.48 -15.04 -4.09
C TYR A 7 -35.20 -15.83 -4.34
N PRO A 8 -35.19 -17.15 -4.11
CA PRO A 8 -34.19 -18.05 -4.68
C PRO A 8 -34.54 -18.28 -6.16
N CYS A 9 -33.74 -17.73 -7.07
CA CYS A 9 -33.91 -17.91 -8.52
C CYS A 9 -32.65 -18.58 -9.09
N ALA A 10 -32.60 -19.91 -8.98
CA ALA A 10 -31.59 -20.74 -9.64
C ALA A 10 -32.14 -22.15 -9.87
N ALA A 11 -33.13 -22.26 -10.76
CA ALA A 11 -33.58 -23.54 -11.32
C ALA A 11 -34.44 -23.27 -12.56
N TRP A 12 -33.81 -22.94 -13.69
CA TRP A 12 -34.42 -23.16 -14.99
C TRP A 12 -33.32 -23.22 -16.06
N PHE A 13 -33.56 -24.01 -17.09
CA PHE A 13 -32.73 -24.29 -18.26
C PHE A 13 -31.76 -25.47 -18.14
N ALA A 14 -32.37 -26.65 -18.07
CA ALA A 14 -31.88 -27.81 -18.80
C ALA A 14 -32.53 -27.87 -20.20
N LEU A 15 -31.73 -28.30 -21.19
CA LEU A 15 -32.12 -28.86 -22.51
C LEU A 15 -32.73 -27.84 -23.50
N VAL A 16 -32.26 -27.71 -24.74
CA VAL A 16 -32.61 -28.60 -25.86
C VAL A 16 -31.74 -28.29 -27.12
N CYS A 17 -31.30 -29.39 -27.75
CA CYS A 17 -31.02 -29.67 -29.17
C CYS A 17 -30.14 -28.76 -30.05
N THR A 18 -28.95 -29.32 -30.33
CA THR A 18 -28.49 -29.76 -31.67
C THR A 18 -28.96 -28.97 -32.89
N ILE A 19 -28.08 -28.14 -33.45
CA ILE A 19 -27.76 -28.17 -34.90
C ILE A 19 -26.28 -27.81 -35.03
N SER A 20 -25.44 -28.79 -35.37
CA SER A 20 -24.11 -28.53 -35.92
C SER A 20 -24.26 -28.19 -37.39
N PRO A 21 -23.85 -27.01 -37.87
CA PRO A 21 -23.41 -26.88 -39.25
C PRO A 21 -21.94 -27.28 -39.33
N THR A 22 -21.69 -28.32 -40.13
CA THR A 22 -20.40 -28.66 -40.72
C THR A 22 -19.70 -27.42 -41.23
N ILE A 23 -18.62 -26.99 -40.56
CA ILE A 23 -17.69 -26.05 -41.16
C ILE A 23 -16.75 -26.89 -42.04
N ASP A 24 -17.03 -26.83 -43.33
CA ASP A 24 -16.15 -27.29 -44.39
C ASP A 24 -14.75 -26.71 -44.22
N THR A 25 -13.79 -27.58 -44.48
CA THR A 25 -12.37 -27.28 -44.56
C THR A 25 -12.14 -26.19 -45.61
N LEU A 26 -11.74 -25.00 -45.17
CA LEU A 26 -11.00 -24.06 -46.02
C LEU A 26 -9.63 -23.84 -45.40
N ALA A 27 -8.63 -24.31 -46.15
CA ALA A 27 -7.22 -24.16 -45.87
C ALA A 27 -6.87 -22.68 -45.63
N ILE A 28 -6.34 -22.39 -44.44
CA ILE A 28 -5.63 -21.14 -44.21
C ILE A 28 -4.20 -21.35 -44.74
N ASP A 29 -3.95 -20.81 -45.93
CA ASP A 29 -2.61 -20.58 -46.46
C ASP A 29 -1.88 -19.62 -45.51
N VAL A 30 -1.05 -20.14 -44.61
CA VAL A 30 -0.14 -19.34 -43.78
C VAL A 30 1.03 -18.92 -44.68
N LYS A 31 0.85 -17.81 -45.38
CA LYS A 31 1.96 -17.13 -46.06
C LYS A 31 2.53 -16.00 -45.20
N GLU A 32 3.80 -16.22 -44.90
CA GLU A 32 4.87 -15.24 -44.73
C GLU A 32 5.02 -14.58 -43.36
N GLY A 33 6.15 -14.96 -42.74
CA GLY A 33 6.67 -14.35 -41.54
C GLY A 33 6.99 -12.88 -41.73
N THR A 34 6.44 -12.07 -40.83
CA THR A 34 6.84 -10.69 -40.62
C THR A 34 7.79 -10.64 -39.42
N LYS A 35 9.06 -10.70 -39.79
CA LYS A 35 10.21 -10.01 -39.19
C LYS A 35 9.90 -9.22 -37.91
N THR A 36 10.44 -9.71 -36.79
CA THR A 36 10.76 -8.92 -35.61
C THR A 36 11.51 -7.65 -36.01
N THR A 37 10.96 -6.49 -35.68
CA THR A 37 11.65 -5.31 -35.10
C THR A 37 10.56 -4.29 -34.78
N GLY A 38 10.19 -4.20 -33.50
CA GLY A 38 9.28 -3.21 -32.99
C GLY A 38 9.61 -2.97 -31.52
N GLN A 39 10.35 -1.90 -31.28
CA GLN A 39 10.57 -1.23 -30.00
C GLN A 39 9.53 -1.62 -28.92
N LEU A 40 9.95 -2.28 -27.84
CA LEU A 40 9.14 -2.39 -26.63
C LEU A 40 8.74 -0.96 -26.23
N PRO A 41 7.44 -0.63 -26.11
CA PRO A 41 7.04 0.70 -25.69
C PRO A 41 7.66 0.97 -24.32
N ALA A 42 8.20 2.18 -24.15
CA ALA A 42 8.69 2.67 -22.87
C ALA A 42 7.67 2.29 -21.80
N THR A 43 8.15 1.57 -20.77
CA THR A 43 7.36 1.07 -19.65
C THR A 43 6.30 2.10 -19.28
N GLU A 44 5.02 1.78 -19.48
CA GLU A 44 3.94 2.59 -18.95
C GLU A 44 4.26 2.78 -17.46
N LYS A 45 4.45 4.04 -17.03
CA LYS A 45 4.71 4.36 -15.64
C LYS A 45 3.45 3.98 -14.86
N ILE A 46 3.38 2.72 -14.45
CA ILE A 46 2.36 2.28 -13.50
C ILE A 46 2.68 3.04 -12.23
N HIS A 47 1.83 4.01 -11.91
CA HIS A 47 1.92 4.79 -10.68
C HIS A 47 1.84 3.86 -9.49
N ALA A 48 3.01 3.54 -8.95
CA ALA A 48 3.16 2.54 -7.91
C ALA A 48 3.64 3.26 -6.65
N VAL A 49 3.01 2.96 -5.52
CA VAL A 49 3.51 3.43 -4.24
C VAL A 49 4.80 2.65 -3.94
N GLN A 50 5.92 3.36 -3.89
CA GLN A 50 7.24 2.83 -3.62
C GLN A 50 7.64 3.04 -2.16
N LEU A 51 8.55 2.21 -1.66
CA LEU A 51 9.14 2.39 -0.34
C LEU A 51 10.03 3.64 -0.32
N ASN A 52 9.80 4.51 0.64
CA ASN A 52 10.69 5.63 0.94
C ASN A 52 11.85 5.15 1.82
N GLN A 53 13.00 4.90 1.19
CA GLN A 53 14.18 4.42 1.89
C GLN A 53 14.66 5.40 2.96
N SER A 54 14.63 6.70 2.67
CA SER A 54 15.02 7.75 3.62
C SER A 54 14.12 7.79 4.86
N ALA A 55 12.81 7.59 4.68
CA ALA A 55 11.87 7.49 5.81
C ALA A 55 12.11 6.24 6.64
N PHE A 56 12.37 5.11 5.98
CA PHE A 56 12.68 3.87 6.67
C PHE A 56 13.97 3.96 7.49
N ASP A 57 15.02 4.54 6.92
CA ASP A 57 16.30 4.75 7.63
C ASP A 57 16.13 5.73 8.80
N TYR A 58 15.35 6.79 8.61
CA TYR A 58 15.01 7.74 9.67
C TYR A 58 14.22 7.07 10.80
N ALA A 59 13.23 6.24 10.48
CA ALA A 59 12.47 5.48 11.47
C ALA A 59 13.35 4.52 12.27
N LYS A 60 14.30 3.81 11.63
CA LYS A 60 15.26 2.94 12.32
C LYS A 60 16.10 3.72 13.32
N GLU A 61 16.54 4.91 12.94
CA GLU A 61 17.34 5.77 13.80
C GLU A 61 16.53 6.23 15.03
N LEU A 62 15.27 6.65 14.83
CA LEU A 62 14.37 6.99 15.94
C LEU A 62 14.15 5.82 16.90
N VAL A 63 14.00 4.59 16.37
CA VAL A 63 13.84 3.38 17.19
C VAL A 63 15.08 3.13 18.04
N LYS A 64 16.28 3.26 17.46
CA LYS A 64 17.55 3.12 18.19
C LYS A 64 17.75 4.19 19.26
N GLN A 65 17.29 5.41 19.00
CA GLN A 65 17.34 6.52 19.95
C GLN A 65 16.27 6.41 21.06
N GLY A 66 15.35 5.45 20.96
CA GLY A 66 14.28 5.25 21.94
C GLY A 66 13.07 6.19 21.78
N TYR A 67 12.96 6.91 20.66
CA TYR A 67 11.79 7.73 20.32
C TYR A 67 10.62 6.86 19.84
N VAL A 68 10.14 6.00 20.74
CA VAL A 68 9.12 5.00 20.44
C VAL A 68 8.04 5.00 21.51
N VAL A 69 6.78 4.99 21.07
CA VAL A 69 5.63 4.82 21.95
C VAL A 69 5.02 3.43 21.73
N ALA A 70 5.09 2.61 22.78
CA ALA A 70 4.56 1.25 22.80
C ALA A 70 3.04 1.23 23.06
N ASP A 71 2.26 1.75 22.10
CA ASP A 71 0.81 1.81 22.21
C ASP A 71 0.08 0.47 21.97
N GLY A 72 -1.14 0.40 22.49
CA GLY A 72 -2.08 -0.70 22.27
C GLY A 72 -2.55 -0.83 20.81
N ARG A 73 -3.08 -2.01 20.45
CA ARG A 73 -3.67 -2.24 19.13
C ARG A 73 -4.91 -1.38 18.93
N GLY A 74 -5.07 -0.77 17.75
CA GLY A 74 -6.27 -0.03 17.36
C GLY A 74 -6.32 1.45 17.79
N ALA A 75 -5.33 1.93 18.55
CA ALA A 75 -5.28 3.33 19.00
C ALA A 75 -4.88 4.33 17.90
N TRP A 76 -4.47 3.86 16.72
CA TRP A 76 -3.88 4.73 15.71
C TRP A 76 -4.83 5.83 15.22
N SER A 77 -6.13 5.57 15.09
CA SER A 77 -7.09 6.60 14.67
C SER A 77 -7.23 7.76 15.66
N GLN A 78 -6.79 7.58 16.91
CA GLN A 78 -6.79 8.62 17.95
C GLN A 78 -5.42 9.29 18.10
N HIS A 79 -4.33 8.58 17.77
CA HIS A 79 -2.95 9.07 17.89
C HIS A 79 -2.41 9.66 16.58
N GLN A 80 -3.13 9.47 15.46
CA GLN A 80 -2.75 10.06 14.20
C GLN A 80 -2.88 11.60 14.29
N PRO A 81 -1.86 12.35 13.82
CA PRO A 81 -1.94 13.81 13.73
C PRO A 81 -3.19 14.27 12.97
N SER A 82 -3.82 15.31 13.47
CA SER A 82 -4.91 15.99 12.78
C SER A 82 -4.40 16.69 11.51
N ALA A 83 -5.32 16.96 10.57
CA ALA A 83 -4.97 17.68 9.34
C ALA A 83 -4.36 19.08 9.62
N GLU A 84 -4.74 19.71 10.73
CA GLU A 84 -4.19 20.98 11.19
C GLU A 84 -2.73 20.82 11.65
N GLU A 85 -2.42 19.80 12.44
CA GLU A 85 -1.05 19.50 12.87
C GLU A 85 -0.14 19.13 11.69
N GLU A 86 -0.64 18.36 10.73
CA GLU A 86 0.09 18.06 9.50
C GLU A 86 0.39 19.35 8.69
N ASN A 87 -0.59 20.26 8.57
CA ASN A 87 -0.41 21.54 7.89
C ASN A 87 0.62 22.42 8.60
N GLU A 88 0.55 22.48 9.93
CA GLU A 88 1.48 23.24 10.76
C GLU A 88 2.90 22.70 10.61
N PHE A 89 3.07 21.38 10.68
CA PHE A 89 4.36 20.73 10.50
C PHE A 89 4.95 21.04 9.12
N ILE A 90 4.15 20.94 8.06
CA ILE A 90 4.59 21.29 6.70
C ILE A 90 4.95 22.77 6.59
N ARG A 91 4.22 23.68 7.26
CA ARG A 91 4.55 25.12 7.27
C ARG A 91 5.88 25.41 7.94
N LEU A 92 6.18 24.74 9.06
CA LEU A 92 7.38 24.97 9.85
C LEU A 92 8.62 24.28 9.29
N HIS A 93 8.46 23.05 8.77
CA HIS A 93 9.58 22.17 8.39
C HIS A 93 9.65 21.85 6.89
N GLY A 94 8.58 22.12 6.14
CA GLY A 94 8.48 21.82 4.72
C GLY A 94 8.15 20.35 4.41
N PHE A 95 7.96 20.07 3.11
CA PHE A 95 7.63 18.72 2.62
C PHE A 95 8.78 17.73 2.76
N GLY A 96 10.05 18.20 2.79
CA GLY A 96 11.21 17.33 2.95
C GLY A 96 11.23 16.60 4.29
N GLU A 97 10.93 17.30 5.38
CA GLU A 97 10.80 16.65 6.70
C GLU A 97 9.52 15.83 6.78
N TYR A 98 8.41 16.30 6.20
CA TYR A 98 7.15 15.56 6.16
C TYR A 98 7.30 14.21 5.46
N ALA A 99 8.09 14.16 4.38
CA ALA A 99 8.41 12.95 3.64
C ALA A 99 9.05 11.86 4.51
N LYS A 100 9.91 12.26 5.45
CA LYS A 100 10.62 11.30 6.32
C LYS A 100 9.67 10.52 7.22
N TRP A 101 8.50 11.07 7.54
CA TRP A 101 7.52 10.43 8.42
C TRP A 101 6.56 9.46 7.70
N HIS A 102 6.79 9.21 6.41
CA HIS A 102 5.91 8.40 5.56
C HIS A 102 6.70 7.31 4.83
N LEU A 103 6.33 6.05 5.05
CA LEU A 103 7.02 4.89 4.45
C LEU A 103 6.74 4.73 2.94
N GLY A 104 5.62 5.27 2.44
CA GLY A 104 5.26 5.18 1.03
C GLY A 104 5.37 6.51 0.30
N ILE A 105 5.91 6.48 -0.91
CA ILE A 105 5.87 7.57 -1.88
C ILE A 105 5.07 7.13 -3.10
N ASP A 106 4.04 7.89 -3.43
CA ASP A 106 3.21 7.73 -4.60
C ASP A 106 3.69 8.69 -5.70
N ASP A 107 4.34 8.15 -6.74
CA ASP A 107 4.94 8.94 -7.80
C ASP A 107 3.94 9.55 -8.79
N ALA A 108 2.63 9.29 -8.63
CA ALA A 108 1.57 9.96 -9.37
C ALA A 108 1.36 11.42 -8.94
N HIS A 109 1.77 11.75 -7.72
CA HIS A 109 1.50 13.03 -7.11
C HIS A 109 2.78 13.87 -7.04
N ALA A 110 2.64 15.19 -7.22
CA ALA A 110 3.77 16.11 -7.18
C ALA A 110 4.42 16.17 -5.79
N GLU A 111 5.71 16.52 -5.76
CA GLU A 111 6.52 16.49 -4.53
C GLU A 111 5.98 17.36 -3.40
N ASN A 112 5.33 18.48 -3.75
CA ASN A 112 4.76 19.44 -2.81
C ASN A 112 3.29 19.15 -2.49
N THR A 113 2.87 17.89 -2.56
CA THR A 113 1.50 17.47 -2.23
C THR A 113 1.50 16.44 -1.12
N LYS A 114 0.59 16.60 -0.16
CA LYS A 114 0.44 15.64 0.94
C LYS A 114 0.09 14.25 0.45
N GLN A 115 -0.69 14.19 -0.63
CA GLN A 115 -1.18 12.93 -1.20
C GLN A 115 -0.07 12.03 -1.70
N ARG A 116 1.10 12.58 -2.05
CA ARG A 116 2.30 11.81 -2.42
C ARG A 116 2.77 10.89 -1.30
N TYR A 117 2.66 11.34 -0.05
CA TYR A 117 3.22 10.64 1.09
C TYR A 117 2.15 9.75 1.73
N LYS A 118 2.42 8.45 1.77
CA LYS A 118 1.50 7.41 2.26
C LYS A 118 2.12 6.65 3.43
N PHE A 119 1.28 5.96 4.20
CA PHE A 119 1.69 5.10 5.31
C PHE A 119 2.50 5.86 6.39
N PRO A 120 1.86 6.79 7.12
CA PRO A 120 2.48 7.41 8.28
C PRO A 120 2.76 6.36 9.36
N TYR A 121 3.86 6.53 10.09
CA TYR A 121 4.29 5.60 11.14
C TYR A 121 4.48 6.26 12.52
N GLY A 122 4.20 7.57 12.64
CA GLY A 122 4.42 8.33 13.87
C GLY A 122 3.70 9.67 13.90
N ASP A 123 3.84 10.39 15.00
CA ASP A 123 3.19 11.68 15.31
C ASP A 123 4.10 12.90 15.03
N PHE A 124 5.05 12.76 14.11
CA PHE A 124 6.14 13.72 13.85
C PHE A 124 7.16 13.91 14.98
N LYS A 125 7.05 13.15 16.08
CA LYS A 125 8.01 13.18 17.20
C LYS A 125 8.52 11.80 17.56
N ASN A 126 7.62 10.82 17.64
CA ASN A 126 7.88 9.46 18.05
C ASN A 126 7.31 8.46 17.04
N VAL A 127 7.92 7.28 17.00
CA VAL A 127 7.42 6.13 16.25
C VAL A 127 6.38 5.41 17.11
N HIS A 128 5.16 5.26 16.59
CA HIS A 128 4.10 4.58 17.33
C HIS A 128 3.96 3.13 16.87
N ARG A 129 3.96 2.18 17.81
CA ARG A 129 3.73 0.77 17.49
C ARG A 129 2.37 0.54 16.80
N CYS A 130 1.35 1.28 17.20
CA CYS A 130 0.02 1.20 16.60
C CYS A 130 -0.01 1.71 15.15
N ALA A 131 0.79 2.73 14.82
CA ALA A 131 0.92 3.27 13.47
C ALA A 131 1.56 2.24 12.52
N LEU A 132 2.64 1.58 12.95
CA LEU A 132 3.29 0.53 12.16
C LEU A 132 2.36 -0.67 11.90
N LEU A 133 1.52 -1.04 12.87
CA LEU A 133 0.49 -2.07 12.68
C LEU A 133 -0.57 -1.63 11.66
N ALA A 134 -1.02 -0.37 11.71
CA ALA A 134 -1.96 0.18 10.75
C ALA A 134 -1.34 0.21 9.34
N ALA A 135 -0.08 0.66 9.23
CA ALA A 135 0.67 0.68 7.98
C ALA A 135 0.83 -0.74 7.40
N GLN A 136 1.23 -1.73 8.22
CA GLN A 136 1.33 -3.13 7.82
C GLN A 136 0.00 -3.68 7.28
N SER A 137 -1.10 -3.42 7.99
CA SER A 137 -2.44 -3.88 7.60
C SER A 137 -2.86 -3.30 6.25
N ARG A 138 -2.73 -1.98 6.10
CA ARG A 138 -3.11 -1.27 4.87
C ARG A 138 -2.21 -1.63 3.70
N ALA A 139 -0.89 -1.71 3.90
CA ALA A 139 0.04 -2.12 2.86
C ALA A 139 -0.22 -3.57 2.40
N GLY A 140 -0.65 -4.45 3.31
CA GLY A 140 -1.10 -5.80 2.97
C GLY A 140 -2.37 -5.83 2.13
N GLN A 141 -3.36 -4.98 2.44
CA GLN A 141 -4.62 -4.88 1.67
C GLN A 141 -4.41 -4.44 0.22
N TYR A 142 -3.49 -3.50 -0.01
CA TYR A 142 -3.18 -2.97 -1.34
C TYR A 142 -1.93 -3.62 -1.98
N GLN A 143 -1.46 -4.75 -1.43
CA GLN A 143 -0.32 -5.52 -1.98
C GLN A 143 1.00 -4.74 -2.12
N HIS A 144 1.22 -3.69 -1.31
CA HIS A 144 2.50 -3.00 -1.21
C HIS A 144 3.46 -3.79 -0.32
N TYR A 145 3.97 -4.92 -0.83
CA TYR A 145 4.76 -5.87 -0.05
C TYR A 145 6.05 -5.28 0.52
N ASP A 146 6.71 -4.36 -0.19
CA ASP A 146 7.93 -3.70 0.29
C ASP A 146 7.66 -2.84 1.52
N ILE A 147 6.60 -2.02 1.46
CA ILE A 147 6.16 -1.18 2.58
C ILE A 147 5.72 -2.04 3.76
N LYS A 148 5.00 -3.13 3.50
CA LYS A 148 4.59 -4.09 4.53
C LYS A 148 5.80 -4.71 5.24
N ARG A 149 6.82 -5.14 4.49
CA ARG A 149 8.05 -5.71 5.05
C ARG A 149 8.79 -4.69 5.90
N ALA A 150 8.98 -3.48 5.39
CA ALA A 150 9.60 -2.38 6.14
C ALA A 150 8.86 -2.09 7.46
N ALA A 151 7.53 -2.04 7.45
CA ALA A 151 6.75 -1.82 8.66
C ALA A 151 6.87 -2.98 9.69
N ILE A 152 6.96 -4.23 9.22
CA ILE A 152 7.20 -5.40 10.09
C ILE A 152 8.58 -5.30 10.73
N GLU A 153 9.61 -4.99 9.94
CA GLU A 153 10.99 -4.89 10.40
C GLU A 153 11.13 -3.82 11.49
N LEU A 154 10.58 -2.61 11.29
CA LEU A 154 10.58 -1.55 12.30
C LEU A 154 9.89 -1.99 13.60
N ARG A 155 8.76 -2.69 13.47
CA ARG A 155 8.02 -3.20 14.63
C ARG A 155 8.82 -4.26 15.39
N GLU A 156 9.56 -5.11 14.69
CA GLU A 156 10.42 -6.13 15.30
C GLU A 156 11.61 -5.47 16.02
N MET A 157 12.25 -4.46 15.41
CA MET A 157 13.27 -3.66 16.08
C MET A 157 12.74 -3.05 17.39
N ILE A 158 11.55 -2.43 17.34
CA ILE A 158 10.89 -1.88 18.53
C ILE A 158 10.69 -2.95 19.62
N ALA A 159 10.27 -4.15 19.24
CA ALA A 159 10.06 -5.23 20.21
C ALA A 159 11.38 -5.68 20.86
N THR A 160 12.46 -5.76 20.08
CA THR A 160 13.80 -6.10 20.57
C THR A 160 14.35 -5.03 21.51
N GLU A 161 14.27 -3.74 21.15
CA GLU A 161 14.78 -2.64 21.98
C GLU A 161 14.00 -2.51 23.31
N ASN A 162 12.68 -2.67 23.27
CA ASN A 162 11.87 -2.65 24.50
C ASN A 162 12.16 -3.84 25.43
N ALA A 163 12.53 -5.00 24.88
CA ALA A 163 12.95 -6.15 25.68
C ALA A 163 14.30 -5.90 26.40
N GLY A 164 15.16 -5.03 25.86
CA GLY A 164 16.43 -4.64 26.47
C GLY A 164 16.29 -3.63 27.61
N HIS A 165 15.28 -2.74 27.55
CA HIS A 165 15.02 -1.72 28.57
C HIS A 165 14.25 -2.23 29.80
N GLN A 166 13.64 -3.43 29.72
CA GLN A 166 13.01 -4.13 30.85
C GLN A 166 14.00 -5.06 31.55
N LYS A 167 15.09 -4.51 32.12
CA LYS A 167 15.97 -5.25 33.03
C LYS A 167 15.71 -4.75 34.47
N PRO A 168 15.52 -5.65 35.46
CA PRO A 168 15.25 -5.28 36.85
C PRO A 168 16.37 -4.47 37.49
#